data_AF-A0A2U1UIQ7-F1
#
_entry.id   AF-A0A2U1UIQ7-F1
#
_cell.length_a   1.000
_cell.length_b   1.000
_cell.length_c   1.000
_cell.angle_alpha   90.00
_cell.angle_beta   90.00
_cell.angle_gamma   90.00
#
_symmetry.space_group_name_H-M   'P 1'
#
loop_
_entity.id
_entity.type
_entity.pdbx_description
1 polymer ?
#
loop_
_entity_poly.entity_id
_entity_poly.type
_entity_poly.pdbx_seq_one_letter_code
_entity_poly.pdbx_strand_id
1 'polypeptide(L)'
;MENAVVEGLSMDVNIERRFILSYVQLHEFEALLFSDVGKFEYVLDGWSDDVRHTLAAIRNQFNTPEDINNHPTIAPSKRILRTFAPGTYSKTVHGPIIAEEIGIDIIRQQCPGFNL
;
A
#
# COMPACT_ATOMS: atom_id res chain seq x y z
N MET A 1 -11.82 -15.30 -8.32
CA MET A 1 -11.08 -15.76 -7.13
C MET A 1 -11.74 -15.22 -5.86
N GLU A 2 -11.89 -13.90 -5.73
CA GLU A 2 -12.60 -13.22 -4.63
C GLU A 2 -14.02 -13.74 -4.40
N ASN A 3 -14.85 -13.81 -5.45
CA ASN A 3 -16.22 -14.35 -5.34
C ASN A 3 -16.27 -15.79 -4.81
N ALA A 4 -15.29 -16.63 -5.14
CA ALA A 4 -15.24 -18.01 -4.65
C ALA A 4 -14.86 -18.08 -3.15
N VAL A 5 -14.03 -17.15 -2.67
CA VAL A 5 -13.71 -17.02 -1.24
C VAL A 5 -14.94 -16.57 -0.45
N VAL A 6 -15.68 -15.58 -0.96
CA VAL A 6 -16.92 -15.09 -0.34
C VAL A 6 -17.99 -16.17 -0.27
N GLU A 7 -18.16 -16.95 -1.35
CA GLU A 7 -19.11 -18.06 -1.39
C GLU A 7 -18.76 -19.17 -0.38
N GLY A 8 -17.48 -19.56 -0.29
CA GLY A 8 -17.02 -20.55 0.70
C GLY A 8 -17.26 -20.10 2.15
N LEU A 9 -16.88 -18.86 2.50
CA LEU A 9 -17.08 -18.33 3.86
C LEU A 9 -18.56 -18.19 4.24
N SER A 10 -19.42 -17.83 3.29
CA SER A 10 -20.86 -17.71 3.52
C SER A 10 -21.52 -19.07 3.77
N MET A 11 -21.05 -20.12 3.10
CA MET A 11 -21.61 -21.48 3.21
C MET A 11 -21.09 -22.23 4.44
N ASP A 12 -19.80 -22.10 4.78
CA ASP A 12 -19.17 -22.90 5.84
C ASP A 12 -19.26 -22.25 7.23
N VAL A 13 -19.26 -20.91 7.31
CA VAL A 13 -19.16 -20.17 8.58
C VAL A 13 -20.45 -19.41 8.92
N ASN A 14 -21.46 -19.44 8.04
CA ASN A 14 -22.74 -18.73 8.20
C ASN A 14 -22.55 -17.23 8.50
N ILE A 15 -21.55 -16.61 7.87
CA ILE A 15 -21.32 -15.16 7.93
C ILE A 15 -22.11 -14.53 6.79
N GLU A 16 -22.90 -13.50 7.08
CA GLU A 16 -23.61 -12.78 6.03
C GLU A 16 -22.63 -12.06 5.09
N ARG A 17 -22.89 -12.15 3.79
CA ARG A 17 -22.05 -11.54 2.74
C ARG A 17 -21.73 -10.06 2.97
N ARG A 18 -22.65 -9.30 3.58
CA ARG A 18 -22.45 -7.88 3.93
C ARG A 18 -21.30 -7.63 4.93
N PHE A 19 -20.85 -8.66 5.64
CA PHE A 19 -19.74 -8.61 6.59
C PHE A 19 -18.44 -9.18 6.03
N ILE A 20 -18.43 -9.61 4.76
CA ILE A 20 -17.26 -10.18 4.10
C ILE A 20 -16.74 -9.14 3.10
N LEU A 21 -15.57 -8.56 3.41
CA LEU A 21 -14.82 -7.72 2.49
C LEU A 21 -13.67 -8.54 1.91
N SER A 22 -13.81 -8.94 0.65
CA SER A 22 -12.80 -9.74 -0.04
C SER A 22 -11.86 -8.83 -0.79
N TYR A 23 -10.65 -8.66 -0.28
CA TYR A 23 -9.59 -7.92 -0.94
C TYR A 23 -8.41 -8.84 -1.27
N VAL A 24 -7.99 -8.90 -2.52
CA VAL A 24 -6.76 -9.60 -2.93
C VAL A 24 -5.71 -8.59 -3.37
N GLN A 25 -4.68 -8.41 -2.53
CA GLN A 25 -3.50 -7.66 -2.93
C GLN A 25 -2.67 -8.49 -3.92
N LEU A 26 -2.83 -8.22 -5.21
CA LEU A 26 -2.15 -8.96 -6.28
C LEU A 26 -0.63 -8.72 -6.31
N HIS A 27 -0.17 -7.62 -5.72
CA HIS A 27 1.20 -7.11 -5.86
C HIS A 27 1.89 -6.85 -4.51
N GLU A 28 2.99 -6.09 -4.53
CA GLU A 28 3.76 -5.76 -3.34
C GLU A 28 2.93 -4.92 -2.34
N PHE A 29 3.12 -5.20 -1.05
CA PHE A 29 2.52 -4.45 0.06
C PHE A 29 2.86 -2.95 -0.01
N GLU A 30 4.07 -2.63 -0.47
CA GLU A 30 4.60 -1.27 -0.56
C GLU A 30 3.78 -0.33 -1.45
N ALA A 31 2.97 -0.86 -2.38
CA ALA A 31 2.03 -0.05 -3.15
C ALA A 31 1.06 0.70 -2.23
N LEU A 32 0.59 0.05 -1.16
CA LEU A 32 -0.37 0.61 -0.21
C LEU A 32 0.21 1.81 0.55
N LEU A 33 1.53 1.85 0.76
CA LEU A 33 2.18 2.96 1.48
C LEU A 33 2.08 4.29 0.73
N PHE A 34 1.85 4.26 -0.58
CA PHE A 34 1.60 5.46 -1.37
C PHE A 34 0.19 6.07 -1.15
N SER A 35 -0.64 5.48 -0.30
CA SER A 35 -1.94 6.06 0.11
C SER A 35 -1.76 7.39 0.85
N ASP A 36 -0.68 7.55 1.62
CA ASP A 36 -0.26 8.84 2.15
C ASP A 36 1.27 8.90 2.24
N VAL A 37 1.87 9.57 1.27
CA VAL A 37 3.33 9.74 1.18
C VAL A 37 3.91 10.59 2.32
N GLY A 38 3.09 11.35 3.04
CA GLY A 38 3.52 12.14 4.20
C GLY A 38 3.96 11.25 5.36
N LYS A 39 3.37 10.05 5.50
CA LYS A 39 3.69 9.10 6.57
C LYS A 39 5.06 8.44 6.43
N PHE A 40 5.78 8.68 5.34
CA PHE A 40 7.18 8.31 5.24
C PHE A 40 8.10 9.14 6.16
N GLU A 41 7.58 10.19 6.80
CA GLU A 41 8.30 10.97 7.83
C GLU A 41 8.79 10.12 9.02
N TYR A 42 8.17 8.96 9.25
CA TYR A 42 8.60 7.99 10.26
C TYR A 42 9.90 7.26 9.90
N VAL A 43 10.45 7.45 8.70
CA VAL A 43 11.81 7.05 8.33
C VAL A 43 12.79 8.14 8.79
N LEU A 44 12.98 8.24 10.11
CA LEU A 44 13.64 9.39 10.76
C LEU A 44 15.01 9.75 10.16
N ASP A 45 15.85 8.75 9.91
CA ASP A 45 17.22 8.95 9.40
C ASP A 45 17.27 9.25 7.89
N GLY A 46 16.16 9.06 7.18
CA GLY A 46 16.08 9.17 5.72
C GLY A 46 15.12 10.23 5.21
N TRP A 47 14.33 10.85 6.09
CA TRP A 47 13.30 11.80 5.69
C TRP A 47 13.87 13.17 5.33
N SER A 48 13.39 13.73 4.22
CA SER A 48 13.70 15.08 3.77
C SER A 48 12.60 15.59 2.82
N ASP A 49 12.59 16.90 2.57
CA ASP A 49 11.66 17.49 1.60
C ASP A 49 11.88 16.92 0.18
N ASP A 50 13.12 16.64 -0.22
CA ASP A 50 13.44 16.02 -1.51
C ASP A 50 12.85 14.60 -1.63
N VAL A 51 12.95 13.81 -0.56
CA VAL A 51 12.34 12.48 -0.46
C VAL A 51 10.82 12.58 -0.57
N ARG A 52 10.22 13.49 0.19
CA ARG A 52 8.77 13.75 0.14
C ARG A 52 8.31 14.13 -1.27
N HIS A 53 8.99 15.07 -1.91
CA HIS A 53 8.67 15.52 -3.26
C HIS A 53 8.80 14.40 -4.28
N THR A 54 9.83 13.56 -4.15
CA THR A 54 10.04 12.42 -5.04
C THR A 54 8.94 11.36 -4.88
N LEU A 55 8.57 11.00 -3.64
CA LEU A 55 7.48 10.06 -3.39
C LEU A 55 6.13 10.60 -3.89
N ALA A 56 5.84 11.88 -3.67
CA ALA A 56 4.64 12.54 -4.17
C ALA A 56 4.61 12.55 -5.71
N ALA A 57 5.73 12.84 -6.36
CA ALA A 57 5.83 12.80 -7.82
C ALA A 57 5.61 11.39 -8.38
N ILE A 58 6.02 10.34 -7.66
CA ILE A 58 5.71 8.95 -8.01
C ILE A 58 4.22 8.69 -7.87
N ARG A 59 3.61 9.02 -6.71
CA ARG A 59 2.18 8.80 -6.46
C ARG A 59 1.30 9.48 -7.51
N ASN A 60 1.67 10.68 -7.95
CA ASN A 60 0.91 11.48 -8.92
C ASN A 60 0.98 10.94 -10.36
N GLN A 61 1.82 9.94 -10.66
CA GLN A 61 1.85 9.28 -11.98
C GLN A 61 0.72 8.26 -12.17
N PHE A 62 -0.07 7.99 -11.13
CA PHE A 62 -1.04 6.91 -11.07
C PHE A 62 -2.38 7.40 -10.52
N ASN A 63 -3.48 6.75 -10.89
CA ASN A 63 -4.79 7.12 -10.37
C ASN A 63 -4.93 6.66 -8.92
N THR A 64 -4.60 5.39 -8.64
CA THR A 64 -4.64 4.81 -7.29
C THR A 64 -3.26 4.29 -6.86
N PRO A 65 -3.01 4.08 -5.55
CA PRO A 65 -1.81 3.38 -5.09
C PRO A 65 -1.74 1.94 -5.62
N GLU A 66 -2.89 1.28 -5.83
CA GLU A 66 -2.99 -0.07 -6.39
C GLU A 66 -2.39 -0.16 -7.80
N ASP A 67 -2.49 0.93 -8.58
CA ASP A 67 -1.94 1.03 -9.93
C ASP A 67 -0.41 1.16 -9.95
N ILE A 68 0.25 1.40 -8.81
CA ILE A 68 1.71 1.55 -8.70
C ILE A 68 2.37 0.17 -8.76
N ASN A 69 2.14 -0.55 -9.86
CA ASN A 69 2.75 -1.82 -10.15
C ASN A 69 2.91 -2.05 -11.66
N ASN A 70 4.00 -1.52 -12.22
CA ASN A 70 4.17 -1.53 -13.68
C ASN A 70 5.11 -2.63 -14.21
N HIS A 71 6.06 -3.12 -13.41
CA HIS A 71 7.04 -4.14 -13.84
C HIS A 71 7.98 -4.53 -12.67
N PRO A 72 8.57 -5.75 -12.64
CA PRO A 72 9.57 -6.14 -11.64
C PRO A 72 10.75 -5.17 -11.47
N THR A 73 11.14 -4.42 -12.50
CA THR A 73 12.28 -3.47 -12.45
C THR A 73 11.93 -2.10 -11.86
N ILE A 74 10.64 -1.77 -11.77
CA ILE A 74 10.08 -0.52 -11.26
C ILE A 74 8.94 -0.78 -10.25
N ALA A 75 9.04 -1.92 -9.56
CA ALA A 75 8.15 -2.33 -8.48
C ALA A 75 8.12 -1.26 -7.37
N PRO A 76 6.99 -1.09 -6.66
CA PRO A 76 6.79 -0.01 -5.69
C PRO A 76 7.88 -0.03 -4.61
N SER A 77 8.27 -1.22 -4.15
CA SER A 77 9.30 -1.35 -3.14
C SER A 77 10.71 -0.92 -3.63
N LYS A 78 10.99 -1.05 -4.93
CA LYS A 78 12.22 -0.54 -5.57
C LYS A 78 12.18 0.97 -5.76
N ARG A 79 10.99 1.55 -6.00
CA ARG A 79 10.79 3.01 -6.10
C ARG A 79 11.08 3.69 -4.76
N ILE A 80 10.54 3.14 -3.69
CA ILE A 80 10.81 3.64 -2.33
C ILE A 80 12.31 3.54 -2.02
N LEU A 81 12.92 2.36 -2.19
CA LEU A 81 14.35 2.16 -1.92
C LEU A 81 15.27 3.12 -2.69
N ARG A 82 14.92 3.48 -3.93
CA ARG A 82 15.69 4.45 -4.74
C ARG A 82 15.50 5.90 -4.31
N THR A 83 14.41 6.20 -3.61
CA THR A 83 14.11 7.56 -3.15
C THR A 83 14.91 7.89 -1.89
N PHE A 84 15.10 6.90 -1.02
CA PHE A 84 15.86 7.04 0.22
C PHE A 84 17.36 6.85 0.02
N ALA A 85 18.16 7.53 0.84
CA ALA A 85 19.60 7.31 0.88
C ALA A 85 19.91 5.84 1.27
N PRO A 86 20.98 5.22 0.74
CA PRO A 86 21.30 3.82 1.03
C PRO A 86 21.35 3.53 2.54
N GLY A 87 20.64 2.50 2.98
CA GLY A 87 20.60 2.07 4.39
C GLY A 87 19.61 2.81 5.29
N THR A 88 18.98 3.89 4.82
CA THR A 88 18.02 4.66 5.65
C THR A 88 16.61 4.09 5.62
N TYR A 89 16.20 3.42 4.53
CA TYR A 89 14.92 2.74 4.42
C TYR A 89 15.07 1.22 4.51
N SER A 90 14.18 0.60 5.28
CA SER A 90 14.05 -0.85 5.45
C SER A 90 12.57 -1.23 5.39
N LYS A 91 12.22 -2.12 4.47
CA LYS A 91 10.83 -2.56 4.25
C LYS A 91 10.24 -3.28 5.46
N THR A 92 11.05 -4.11 6.12
CA THR A 92 10.61 -4.94 7.24
C THR A 92 10.41 -4.14 8.53
N VAL A 93 11.07 -2.99 8.65
CA VAL A 93 10.95 -2.10 9.81
C VAL A 93 9.95 -0.99 9.52
N HIS A 94 10.19 -0.21 8.48
CA HIS A 94 9.42 1.00 8.22
C HIS A 94 8.09 0.72 7.51
N GLY A 95 8.00 -0.35 6.70
CA GLY A 95 6.77 -0.67 5.98
C GLY A 95 5.55 -0.80 6.90
N PRO A 96 5.61 -1.65 7.95
CA PRO A 96 4.52 -1.78 8.92
C PRO A 96 4.22 -0.48 9.67
N ILE A 97 5.25 0.25 10.12
CA ILE A 97 5.10 1.52 10.84
C ILE A 97 4.37 2.55 9.99
N ILE A 98 4.80 2.72 8.73
CA ILE A 98 4.17 3.66 7.80
C ILE A 98 2.72 3.25 7.57
N ALA A 99 2.42 1.97 7.32
CA ALA A 99 1.05 1.51 7.10
C ALA A 99 0.15 1.72 8.32
N GLU A 100 0.67 1.49 9.52
CA GLU A 100 -0.03 1.75 10.78
C GLU A 100 -0.39 3.24 10.91
N GLU A 101 0.56 4.11 10.58
CA GLU A 101 0.41 5.57 10.67
C GLU A 101 -0.47 6.18 9.56
N ILE A 102 -0.56 5.51 8.40
CA ILE A 102 -1.56 5.83 7.37
C ILE A 102 -2.96 5.43 7.87
N GLY A 103 -3.06 4.25 8.47
CA GLY A 103 -4.31 3.68 8.93
C GLY A 103 -5.14 3.05 7.81
N ILE A 104 -5.94 2.06 8.18
CA ILE A 104 -6.74 1.28 7.23
C ILE A 104 -7.78 2.13 6.50
N ASP A 105 -8.39 3.12 7.17
CA ASP A 105 -9.43 3.94 6.58
C ASP A 105 -8.92 4.77 5.38
N ILE A 106 -7.71 5.35 5.51
CA ILE A 106 -7.07 6.10 4.42
C ILE A 106 -6.65 5.16 3.29
N ILE A 107 -6.07 3.99 3.63
CA ILE A 107 -5.72 2.98 2.62
C ILE A 107 -6.97 2.59 1.82
N ARG A 108 -8.09 2.30 2.49
CA ARG A 108 -9.35 1.94 1.82
C ARG A 108 -9.96 3.07 0.99
N GLN A 109 -9.77 4.32 1.42
CA GLN A 109 -10.25 5.47 0.66
C GLN A 109 -9.45 5.65 -0.64
N GLN A 110 -8.14 5.38 -0.60
CA GLN A 110 -7.23 5.57 -1.73
C GLN A 110 -7.15 4.35 -2.65
N CYS A 111 -7.49 3.17 -2.15
CA CYS A 111 -7.46 1.89 -2.87
C CYS A 111 -8.90 1.35 -3.04
N PRO A 112 -9.60 1.68 -4.14
CA PRO A 112 -10.97 1.22 -4.41
C PRO A 112 -11.19 -0.28 -4.28
N GLY A 113 -10.17 -1.11 -4.52
CA GLY A 113 -10.27 -2.56 -4.40
C GLY A 113 -10.76 -3.03 -3.02
N PHE A 114 -10.50 -2.27 -1.96
CA PHE A 114 -10.96 -2.62 -0.60
C PHE A 114 -12.47 -2.48 -0.39
N ASN A 115 -13.17 -1.81 -1.30
CA ASN A 115 -14.61 -1.53 -1.18
C ASN A 115 -15.44 -2.23 -2.27
N LEU A 116 -14.83 -3.19 -2.99
CA LEU A 116 -15.50 -4.07 -3.96
C LEU A 116 -16.35 -5.16 -3.27
#